data_AF-A0A7Y5KJP4-F1
#
_entry.id   AF-A0A7Y5KJP4-F1
#
_cell.length_a   1.000
_cell.length_b   1.000
_cell.length_c   1.000
_cell.angle_alpha   90.00
_cell.angle_beta   90.00
_cell.angle_gamma   90.00
#
_symmetry.space_group_name_H-M   'P 1'
#
loop_
_entity.id
_entity.type
_entity.pdbx_description
1 polymer ?
#
loop_
_entity_poly.entity_id
_entity_poly.type
_entity_poly.pdbx_seq_one_letter_code
_entity_poly.pdbx_strand_id
1 'polypeptide(L)'
;MGNARLLSAVQALRSAVSDATLPLDLPGAPAARLTRTRLLDQLDDYVIPRLTSLDAPLLAVVGGSTGAGKSTLVNSVVGREVTLPGVLRPTTRSPVLIHHPSDSAWFSGPRILPGLARITGRHSASDGPGAVRLVPTEEVAAGLALLDAP
;
A
#
# COMPACT_ATOMS: atom_id res chain seq x y z
N MET A 1 -22.64 -1.86 11.68
CA MET A 1 -22.76 -3.16 12.40
C MET A 1 -22.20 -4.37 11.64
N GLY A 2 -22.34 -4.47 10.30
CA GLY A 2 -21.81 -5.62 9.54
C GLY A 2 -20.28 -5.76 9.54
N ASN A 3 -19.54 -4.66 9.49
CA ASN A 3 -18.07 -4.70 9.44
C ASN A 3 -17.43 -5.28 10.71
N ALA A 4 -17.85 -4.84 11.90
CA ALA A 4 -17.32 -5.36 13.16
C ALA A 4 -17.53 -6.88 13.30
N ARG A 5 -18.70 -7.39 12.86
CA ARG A 5 -18.95 -8.84 12.81
C ARG A 5 -18.04 -9.56 11.83
N LEU A 6 -17.85 -9.02 10.63
CA LEU A 6 -16.95 -9.61 9.63
C LEU A 6 -15.51 -9.64 10.12
N LEU A 7 -15.01 -8.53 10.69
CA LEU A 7 -13.67 -8.46 11.27
C LEU A 7 -13.50 -9.51 12.38
N SER A 8 -14.47 -9.63 13.30
CA SER A 8 -14.41 -10.64 14.37
C SER A 8 -14.39 -12.08 13.82
N ALA A 9 -15.16 -12.36 12.78
CA ALA A 9 -15.19 -13.69 12.15
C ALA A 9 -13.85 -14.03 11.46
N VAL A 10 -13.25 -13.06 10.78
CA VAL A 10 -11.94 -13.22 10.14
C VAL A 10 -10.83 -13.39 11.18
N GLN A 11 -10.88 -12.66 12.29
CA GLN A 11 -9.95 -12.84 13.41
C GLN A 11 -10.08 -14.24 14.04
N ALA A 12 -11.31 -14.73 14.23
CA ALA A 12 -11.53 -16.09 14.71
C ALA A 12 -11.00 -17.16 13.75
N LEU A 13 -11.19 -16.98 12.44
CA LEU A 13 -10.61 -17.85 11.42
C LEU A 13 -9.08 -17.85 11.48
N ARG A 14 -8.47 -16.66 11.57
CA ARG A 14 -7.01 -16.51 11.69
C ARG A 14 -6.46 -17.28 12.90
N SER A 15 -7.12 -17.16 14.06
CA SER A 15 -6.75 -17.93 15.25
C SER A 15 -6.86 -19.43 15.03
N ALA A 16 -7.98 -19.92 14.48
CA ALA A 16 -8.17 -21.34 14.20
C ALA A 16 -7.13 -21.92 13.23
N VAL A 17 -6.75 -21.16 12.19
CA VAL A 17 -5.67 -21.54 11.25
C VAL A 17 -4.31 -21.55 11.96
N SER A 18 -4.07 -20.60 12.86
CA SER A 18 -2.85 -20.56 13.68
C SER A 18 -2.75 -21.77 14.61
N ASP A 19 -3.85 -22.21 15.19
CA ASP A 19 -3.85 -23.34 16.12
C ASP A 19 -3.70 -24.71 15.41
N ALA A 20 -3.90 -24.76 14.09
CA ALA A 20 -3.73 -25.98 13.28
C ALA A 20 -2.23 -26.30 13.03
N THR A 21 -1.52 -26.84 14.02
CA THR A 21 -0.05 -27.02 14.00
C THR A 21 0.51 -28.13 13.10
N LEU A 22 -0.35 -29.01 12.54
CA LEU A 22 0.03 -30.09 11.60
C LEU A 22 1.30 -30.88 12.00
N PRO A 23 1.35 -31.49 13.20
CA PRO A 23 2.59 -32.05 13.77
C PRO A 23 3.05 -33.37 13.14
N LEU A 24 2.18 -34.08 12.43
CA LEU A 24 2.50 -35.39 11.84
C LEU A 24 3.15 -35.22 10.46
N ASP A 25 4.25 -35.93 10.21
CA ASP A 25 4.95 -35.93 8.91
C ASP A 25 4.33 -36.95 7.94
N LEU A 26 3.15 -36.61 7.44
CA LEU A 26 2.45 -37.36 6.40
C LEU A 26 2.84 -36.85 5.00
N PRO A 27 2.64 -37.62 3.92
CA PRO A 27 2.97 -37.20 2.55
C PRO A 27 2.38 -35.83 2.13
N GLY A 28 1.22 -35.45 2.67
CA GLY A 28 0.59 -34.13 2.42
C GLY A 28 0.97 -33.01 3.39
N ALA A 29 1.71 -33.31 4.46
CA ALA A 29 2.04 -32.35 5.52
C ALA A 29 2.85 -31.14 5.02
N PRO A 30 3.87 -31.28 4.15
CA PRO A 30 4.60 -30.12 3.64
C PRO A 30 3.70 -29.13 2.88
N ALA A 31 2.82 -29.65 2.02
CA ALA A 31 1.87 -28.82 1.26
C ALA A 31 0.84 -28.14 2.18
N ALA A 32 0.31 -28.87 3.17
CA ALA A 32 -0.64 -28.33 4.13
C ALA A 32 -0.02 -27.22 5.01
N ARG A 33 1.24 -27.42 5.48
CA ARG A 33 2.00 -26.40 6.23
C ARG A 33 2.23 -25.14 5.39
N LEU A 34 2.59 -25.30 4.11
CA LEU A 34 2.75 -24.17 3.18
C LEU A 34 1.45 -23.40 2.96
N THR A 35 0.33 -24.10 2.75
CA THR A 35 -1.00 -23.49 2.62
C THR A 35 -1.39 -22.73 3.88
N ARG A 36 -1.15 -23.32 5.06
CA ARG A 36 -1.39 -22.65 6.34
C ARG A 36 -0.61 -21.34 6.46
N THR A 37 0.69 -21.35 6.17
CA THR A 37 1.52 -20.14 6.21
C THR A 37 1.00 -19.08 5.26
N ARG A 38 0.76 -19.43 3.98
CA ARG A 38 0.21 -18.48 2.99
C ARG A 38 -1.13 -17.89 3.40
N LEU A 39 -1.99 -18.69 4.02
CA LEU A 39 -3.28 -18.21 4.50
C LEU A 39 -3.11 -17.24 5.66
N LEU A 40 -2.22 -17.53 6.62
CA LEU A 40 -1.90 -16.61 7.71
C LEU A 40 -1.31 -15.30 7.18
N ASP A 41 -0.35 -15.37 6.26
CA ASP A 41 0.25 -14.19 5.61
C ASP A 41 -0.83 -13.34 4.94
N GLN A 42 -1.74 -13.95 4.17
CA GLN A 42 -2.83 -13.22 3.52
C GLN A 42 -3.79 -12.57 4.52
N LEU A 43 -4.10 -13.25 5.61
CA LEU A 43 -5.00 -12.75 6.65
C LEU A 43 -4.36 -11.57 7.41
N ASP A 44 -3.09 -11.71 7.79
CA ASP A 44 -2.36 -10.74 8.60
C ASP A 44 -1.90 -9.52 7.79
N ASP A 45 -1.44 -9.72 6.56
CA ASP A 45 -0.84 -8.64 5.75
C ASP A 45 -1.87 -7.87 4.91
N TYR A 46 -3.02 -8.48 4.61
CA TYR A 46 -4.01 -7.87 3.70
C TYR A 46 -5.42 -7.80 4.28
N VAL A 47 -6.01 -8.94 4.65
CA VAL A 47 -7.46 -8.99 4.94
C VAL A 47 -7.80 -8.26 6.24
N ILE A 48 -7.13 -8.58 7.35
CA ILE A 48 -7.38 -7.95 8.66
C ILE A 48 -7.05 -6.44 8.63
N PRO A 49 -5.89 -6.00 8.10
CA PRO A 49 -5.59 -4.57 7.96
C PRO A 49 -6.66 -3.81 7.17
N ARG A 50 -7.15 -4.41 6.07
CA ARG A 50 -8.20 -3.81 5.24
C ARG A 50 -9.54 -3.73 5.97
N LEU A 51 -9.97 -4.80 6.64
CA LEU A 51 -11.24 -4.84 7.38
C LEU A 51 -11.26 -3.88 8.58
N THR A 52 -10.11 -3.71 9.23
CA THR A 52 -9.93 -2.75 10.34
C THR A 52 -10.05 -1.30 9.87
N SER A 53 -9.78 -1.04 8.59
CA SER A 53 -9.77 0.29 8.00
C SER A 53 -10.50 0.29 6.66
N LEU A 54 -11.75 -0.19 6.63
CA LEU A 54 -12.53 -0.28 5.39
C LEU A 54 -12.82 1.10 4.78
N ASP A 55 -12.95 2.12 5.64
CA ASP A 55 -13.07 3.52 5.25
C ASP A 55 -11.73 4.13 4.82
N ALA A 56 -10.62 3.39 4.94
CA ALA A 56 -9.35 3.85 4.40
C ALA A 56 -9.39 3.85 2.86
N PRO A 57 -8.76 4.84 2.23
CA PRO A 57 -8.60 4.89 0.78
C PRO A 57 -7.83 3.68 0.26
N LEU A 58 -8.21 3.21 -0.93
CA LEU A 58 -7.46 2.23 -1.68
C LEU A 58 -6.11 2.83 -2.11
N LEU A 59 -5.00 2.21 -1.72
CA LEU A 59 -3.67 2.58 -2.22
C LEU A 59 -3.32 1.70 -3.42
N ALA A 60 -3.21 2.30 -4.61
CA ALA A 60 -2.73 1.66 -5.82
C ALA A 60 -1.27 2.06 -6.08
N VAL A 61 -0.40 1.07 -6.25
CA VAL A 61 1.03 1.28 -6.51
C VAL A 61 1.31 1.07 -7.98
N VAL A 62 1.91 2.07 -8.63
CA VAL A 62 2.34 1.96 -10.03
C VAL A 62 3.76 1.39 -10.07
N GLY A 63 3.86 0.12 -10.45
CA GLY A 63 5.12 -0.60 -10.61
C GLY A 63 5.57 -0.70 -12.09
N GLY A 64 6.87 -0.86 -12.31
CA GLY A 64 7.47 -0.94 -13.65
C GLY A 64 8.96 -0.62 -13.66
N SER A 65 9.68 -1.06 -14.69
CA SER A 65 11.13 -0.86 -14.82
C SER A 65 11.49 0.63 -14.90
N THR A 66 12.73 0.98 -14.52
CA THR A 66 13.22 2.36 -14.64
C THR A 66 13.16 2.82 -16.10
N GLY A 67 12.45 3.93 -16.35
CA GLY A 67 12.25 4.47 -17.70
C GLY A 67 11.03 3.92 -18.45
N ALA A 68 10.19 3.09 -17.82
CA ALA A 68 8.95 2.57 -18.42
C ALA A 68 7.81 3.60 -18.54
N GLY A 69 8.03 4.85 -18.11
CA GLY A 69 7.00 5.90 -18.17
C GLY A 69 5.99 5.89 -17.02
N LYS A 70 6.33 5.32 -15.85
CA LYS A 70 5.44 5.28 -14.66
C LYS A 70 4.89 6.65 -14.29
N SER A 71 5.76 7.65 -14.19
CA SER A 71 5.39 9.04 -13.89
C SER A 71 4.51 9.66 -14.98
N THR A 72 4.73 9.32 -16.25
CA THR A 72 3.85 9.74 -17.36
C THR A 72 2.46 9.13 -17.22
N LEU A 73 2.36 7.85 -16.86
CA LEU A 73 1.09 7.18 -16.65
C LEU A 73 0.35 7.79 -15.44
N VAL A 74 1.05 8.00 -14.32
CA VAL A 74 0.49 8.63 -13.12
C VAL A 74 -0.03 10.03 -13.45
N ASN A 75 0.77 10.88 -14.10
CA ASN A 75 0.34 12.21 -14.52
C ASN A 75 -0.85 12.17 -15.48
N SER A 76 -0.90 11.19 -16.38
CA SER A 76 -2.04 11.01 -17.29
C SER A 76 -3.32 10.62 -16.55
N VAL A 77 -3.21 9.74 -15.55
CA VAL A 77 -4.36 9.31 -14.72
C VAL A 77 -4.86 10.45 -13.83
N VAL A 78 -3.95 11.28 -13.30
CA VAL A 78 -4.29 12.43 -12.45
C VAL A 78 -4.70 13.66 -13.28
N GLY A 79 -4.36 13.71 -14.56
CA GLY A 79 -4.70 14.82 -15.46
C GLY A 79 -3.84 16.08 -15.27
N ARG A 80 -2.78 16.02 -14.43
CA ARG A 80 -1.81 17.10 -14.22
C ARG A 80 -0.45 16.54 -13.85
N GLU A 81 0.59 17.37 -13.95
CA GLU A 81 1.95 16.98 -13.57
C GLU A 81 2.10 16.99 -12.04
N VAL A 82 1.99 15.81 -11.44
CA VAL A 82 2.16 15.57 -9.99
C VAL A 82 3.49 14.90 -9.66
N THR A 83 4.09 14.21 -10.63
CA THR A 83 5.45 13.66 -10.56
C THR A 83 6.26 14.14 -11.75
N LEU A 84 7.56 14.42 -11.58
CA LEU A 84 8.42 14.88 -12.69
C LEU A 84 8.75 13.70 -13.61
N PRO A 85 8.31 13.68 -14.89
CA PRO A 85 8.72 12.67 -15.83
C PRO A 85 10.17 12.96 -16.27
N GLY A 86 11.14 12.20 -15.75
CA GLY A 86 12.55 12.42 -16.08
C GLY A 86 13.06 11.55 -17.25
N VAL A 87 14.01 12.09 -18.02
CA VAL A 87 14.80 11.39 -19.06
C VAL A 87 16.13 10.85 -18.50
N LEU A 88 16.48 11.19 -17.25
CA LEU A 88 17.73 10.82 -16.57
C LEU A 88 17.48 9.80 -15.45
N ARG A 89 18.23 8.68 -15.45
CA ARG A 89 18.17 7.68 -14.38
C ARG A 89 18.86 8.18 -13.10
N PRO A 90 18.29 7.99 -11.88
CA PRO A 90 16.93 7.56 -11.54
C PRO A 90 15.97 8.76 -11.44
N THR A 91 14.76 8.65 -12.00
CA THR A 91 13.78 9.74 -12.13
C THR A 91 12.92 9.96 -10.87
N THR A 92 12.89 9.00 -9.96
CA THR A 92 12.10 9.05 -8.72
C THR A 92 13.03 8.67 -7.56
N ARG A 93 13.70 9.65 -6.94
CA ARG A 93 14.60 9.40 -5.79
C ARG A 93 13.83 9.14 -4.48
N SER A 94 12.58 9.60 -4.43
CA SER A 94 11.66 9.46 -3.29
C SER A 94 10.25 9.14 -3.82
N PRO A 95 9.56 8.10 -3.30
CA PRO A 95 8.20 7.77 -3.72
C PRO A 95 7.24 8.97 -3.57
N VAL A 96 6.30 9.12 -4.51
CA VAL A 96 5.28 10.17 -4.47
C VAL A 96 3.90 9.53 -4.28
N LEU A 97 3.23 9.87 -3.19
CA LEU A 97 1.88 9.43 -2.85
C LEU A 97 0.90 10.57 -3.11
N ILE A 98 0.03 10.38 -4.09
CA ILE A 98 -1.00 11.32 -4.52
C ILE A 98 -2.34 10.86 -3.96
N HIS A 99 -3.10 11.76 -3.35
CA HIS A 99 -4.37 11.41 -2.69
C HIS A 99 -5.35 12.59 -2.68
N HIS A 100 -6.63 12.31 -2.43
CA HIS A 100 -7.64 13.36 -2.23
C HIS A 100 -7.41 14.12 -0.91
N PRO A 101 -7.66 15.45 -0.82
CA PRO A 101 -7.46 16.22 0.42
C PRO A 101 -8.27 15.70 1.61
N SER A 102 -9.48 15.16 1.39
CA SER A 102 -10.30 14.54 2.46
C SER A 102 -9.61 13.35 3.14
N ASP A 103 -8.68 12.72 2.42
CA ASP A 103 -8.07 11.45 2.82
C ASP A 103 -6.69 11.66 3.47
N SER A 104 -6.24 12.91 3.58
CA SER A 104 -4.91 13.29 4.09
C SER A 104 -4.57 12.65 5.44
N ALA A 105 -5.55 12.53 6.33
CA ALA A 105 -5.37 11.94 7.65
C ALA A 105 -4.85 10.49 7.59
N TRP A 106 -5.26 9.72 6.57
CA TRP A 106 -4.86 8.31 6.39
C TRP A 106 -3.38 8.14 6.03
N PHE A 107 -2.76 9.13 5.38
CA PHE A 107 -1.38 9.07 4.89
C PHE A 107 -0.38 9.85 5.74
N SER A 108 -0.88 10.64 6.70
CA SER A 108 -0.05 11.44 7.61
C SER A 108 0.76 10.62 8.62
N GLY A 109 0.30 9.42 8.97
CA GLY A 109 0.92 8.55 9.99
C GLY A 109 1.78 7.40 9.44
N PRO A 110 2.48 6.64 10.31
CA PRO A 110 3.43 5.57 9.96
C PRO A 110 2.80 4.32 9.32
N ARG A 111 1.46 4.23 9.27
CA ARG A 111 0.72 3.03 8.85
C ARG A 111 1.03 2.60 7.41
N ILE A 112 1.18 3.56 6.50
CA ILE A 112 1.49 3.34 5.09
C ILE A 112 2.95 3.71 4.84
N LEU A 113 3.72 2.79 4.23
CA LEU A 113 5.18 2.91 4.04
C LEU A 113 5.90 3.25 5.36
N PRO A 114 5.87 2.33 6.35
CA PRO A 114 6.62 2.51 7.59
C PRO A 114 8.12 2.66 7.29
N GLY A 115 8.78 3.61 7.94
CA GLY A 115 10.21 3.89 7.73
C GLY A 115 10.53 5.00 6.73
N LEU A 116 9.55 5.57 6.02
CA LEU A 116 9.76 6.75 5.15
C LEU A 116 9.27 8.04 5.81
N ALA A 117 10.10 9.07 5.97
CA ALA A 117 9.66 10.39 6.45
C ALA A 117 8.60 11.02 5.52
N ARG A 118 7.66 11.80 6.04
CA ARG A 118 6.60 12.44 5.23
C ARG A 118 7.03 13.84 4.85
N ILE A 119 7.01 14.16 3.56
CA ILE A 119 7.32 15.50 3.05
C ILE A 119 6.07 16.09 2.40
N THR A 120 5.69 17.29 2.84
CA THR A 120 4.59 18.10 2.29
C THR A 120 5.15 19.40 1.72
N GLY A 121 4.61 19.90 0.60
CA GLY A 121 5.03 21.16 -0.02
C GLY A 121 5.44 21.03 -1.49
N ARG A 122 6.02 22.08 -2.09
CA ARG A 122 6.49 22.08 -3.49
C ARG A 122 7.67 21.10 -3.68
N HIS A 123 7.80 20.54 -4.88
CA HIS A 123 8.91 19.67 -5.26
C HIS A 123 10.25 20.42 -5.06
N SER A 124 11.16 19.83 -4.28
CA SER A 124 12.54 20.32 -4.10
C SER A 124 13.52 19.20 -4.45
N ALA A 125 14.62 19.55 -5.12
CA ALA A 125 15.69 18.60 -5.46
C ALA A 125 16.41 18.01 -4.23
N SER A 126 16.08 18.49 -3.02
CA SER A 126 16.64 18.07 -1.73
C SER A 126 15.92 16.90 -1.08
N ASP A 127 14.88 16.33 -1.70
CA ASP A 127 14.22 15.14 -1.16
C ASP A 127 15.17 13.95 -1.22
N GLY A 128 15.73 13.61 -0.06
CA GLY A 128 16.66 12.50 0.08
C GLY A 128 15.96 11.13 0.05
N PRO A 129 16.73 10.05 -0.15
CA PRO A 129 16.24 8.70 0.04
C PRO A 129 15.73 8.52 1.48
N GLY A 130 14.64 7.77 1.65
CA GLY A 130 14.03 7.54 2.97
C GLY A 130 12.84 8.46 3.30
N ALA A 131 12.26 9.13 2.32
CA ALA A 131 11.04 9.91 2.48
C ALA A 131 9.99 9.61 1.40
N VAL A 132 8.71 9.78 1.74
CA VAL A 132 7.58 9.76 0.83
C VAL A 132 6.97 11.16 0.76
N ARG A 133 6.74 11.64 -0.46
CA ARG A 133 6.11 12.94 -0.71
C ARG A 133 4.60 12.77 -0.78
N LEU A 134 3.86 13.54 0.01
CA LEU A 134 2.39 13.55 -0.04
C LEU A 134 1.91 14.70 -0.92
N VAL A 135 1.10 14.39 -1.93
CA VAL A 135 0.53 15.37 -2.88
C VAL A 135 -1.00 15.32 -2.81
N PRO A 136 -1.64 16.25 -2.07
CA PRO A 136 -3.09 16.37 -2.08
C PRO A 136 -3.61 16.96 -3.40
N THR A 137 -4.68 16.38 -3.95
CA THR A 137 -5.23 16.73 -5.27
C THR A 137 -6.72 16.37 -5.32
N GLU A 138 -7.60 17.29 -5.73
CA GLU A 138 -9.04 16.98 -5.91
C GLU A 138 -9.29 16.15 -7.18
N GLU A 139 -8.28 16.07 -8.05
CA GLU A 139 -8.28 15.34 -9.30
C GLU A 139 -8.22 13.81 -9.12
N VAL A 140 -7.79 13.32 -7.95
CA VAL A 140 -7.92 11.92 -7.56
C VAL A 140 -9.20 11.77 -6.74
N ALA A 141 -10.07 10.84 -7.14
CA ALA A 141 -11.32 10.59 -6.43
C ALA A 141 -11.06 10.24 -4.95
N ALA A 142 -11.91 10.76 -4.06
CA ALA A 142 -11.91 10.38 -2.65
C ALA A 142 -12.05 8.85 -2.50
N GLY A 143 -11.27 8.27 -1.59
CA GLY A 143 -11.15 6.82 -1.42
C GLY A 143 -10.11 6.15 -2.32
N LEU A 144 -9.33 6.90 -3.12
CA LEU A 144 -8.21 6.40 -3.92
C LEU A 144 -6.93 7.19 -3.63
N ALA A 145 -5.80 6.49 -3.56
CA ALA A 145 -4.46 7.06 -3.56
C ALA A 145 -3.55 6.33 -4.54
N LEU A 146 -2.68 7.07 -5.22
CA LEU A 146 -1.72 6.56 -6.18
C LEU A 146 -0.30 6.71 -5.63
N LEU A 147 0.48 5.64 -5.65
CA LEU A 147 1.90 5.68 -5.30
C LEU A 147 2.76 5.50 -6.55
N ASP A 148 3.50 6.54 -6.92
CA ASP A 148 4.60 6.46 -7.88
C ASP A 148 5.87 6.02 -7.14
N ALA A 149 6.23 4.74 -7.30
CA ALA A 149 7.40 4.14 -6.67
C ALA A 149 8.63 4.22 -7.60
N PRO A 150 9.87 4.27 -7.06
CA PRO A 150 11.11 4.21 -7.84
C PRO A 150 11.20 3.01 -8.79
#